data_AF-A0A520UR39-F1
#
_entry.id   AF-A0A520UR39-F1
#
_cell.length_a   1.000
_cell.length_b   1.000
_cell.length_c   1.000
_cell.angle_alpha   90.00
_cell.angle_beta   90.00
_cell.angle_gamma   90.00
#
_symmetry.space_group_name_H-M   'P 1'
#
loop_
_entity.id
_entity.type
_entity.pdbx_description
1 polymer ?
#
loop_
_entity_poly.entity_id
_entity_poly.type
_entity_poly.pdbx_seq_one_letter_code
_entity_poly.pdbx_strand_id
1 'polypeptide(L)'
;MKKILFALLLVSYLGFSQNANTSYDAIEKSENQYKIDLQTSIVKNIDFTNIGPSVMSGRVTDLELNPENTTEFYVAYASGGLWHTVNNGTTFNPIMDNSITQNIGDFDIDWNSRTIYVGTGESNSSRSSYPGIGILKSTDNGKTWINVGLRDSHHVSRVMINPKDSNHVVVAVIGHLYTENDERGIFVTYDGGENWEKSLFVNNNTGAIDLISDPKDFNVQYAAFWERSRTAWNFIGSGDDSGIYKTNDGGKTWNLLTTENSGFPTGEGLGRIGLAIYDSNTLYAVLDNQFRRDEKSTENSDLERIDFKDMTVDQLLKLEDKKLENFLRQNGFS
;
A
#
# COMPACT_ATOMS: atom_id res chain seq x y z
N MET A 1 -50.41 2.61 20.34
CA MET A 1 -49.51 1.56 19.81
C MET A 1 -48.75 1.96 18.54
N LYS A 2 -49.37 2.53 17.49
CA LYS A 2 -48.66 2.91 16.24
C LYS A 2 -47.54 3.96 16.39
N LYS A 3 -47.64 4.90 17.35
CA LYS A 3 -46.59 5.92 17.58
C LYS A 3 -45.36 5.39 18.34
N ILE A 4 -45.50 4.32 19.12
CA ILE A 4 -44.39 3.69 19.86
C ILE A 4 -43.57 2.79 18.93
N LEU A 5 -44.23 2.12 17.97
CA LEU A 5 -43.56 1.32 16.94
C LEU A 5 -42.69 2.17 16.01
N PHE A 6 -43.12 3.40 15.68
CA PHE A 6 -42.37 4.33 14.83
C PHE A 6 -41.15 4.92 15.54
N ALA A 7 -41.24 5.14 16.85
CA ALA A 7 -40.10 5.58 17.68
C ALA A 7 -39.05 4.48 17.84
N LEU A 8 -39.46 3.21 17.95
CA LEU A 8 -38.54 2.06 18.00
C LEU A 8 -37.81 1.82 16.67
N LEU A 9 -38.47 2.10 15.53
CA LEU A 9 -37.84 2.06 14.20
C LEU A 9 -36.83 3.20 13.98
N LEU A 10 -37.04 4.38 14.57
CA LEU A 10 -36.08 5.49 14.50
C LEU A 10 -34.84 5.28 15.37
N VAL A 11 -34.98 4.59 16.51
CA VAL A 11 -33.84 4.26 17.39
C VAL A 11 -32.94 3.19 16.77
N SER A 12 -33.47 2.28 15.94
CA SER A 12 -32.65 1.30 15.21
C SER A 12 -31.83 1.87 14.05
N TYR A 13 -32.09 3.11 13.61
CA TYR A 13 -31.34 3.75 12.52
C TYR A 13 -30.12 4.57 12.99
N LEU A 14 -29.96 4.80 14.30
CA LEU A 14 -28.84 5.56 14.86
C LEU A 14 -27.69 4.67 15.37
N GLY A 15 -27.83 3.35 15.26
CA GLY A 15 -26.73 2.42 15.49
C GLY A 15 -25.79 2.39 14.29
N PHE A 16 -25.00 3.43 14.07
CA PHE A 16 -23.76 3.30 13.29
C PHE A 16 -22.85 2.34 14.06
N SER A 17 -23.01 1.04 13.79
CA SER A 17 -22.22 -0.05 14.37
C SER A 17 -20.88 -0.23 13.65
N GLN A 18 -20.30 0.84 13.10
CA GLN A 18 -18.87 0.80 12.82
C GLN A 18 -18.18 1.10 14.13
N ASN A 19 -17.43 0.12 14.64
CA ASN A 19 -16.50 0.39 15.73
C ASN A 19 -15.62 1.57 15.30
N ALA A 20 -15.52 2.59 16.15
CA ALA A 20 -14.53 3.62 15.93
C ALA A 20 -13.17 2.96 15.75
N ASN A 21 -12.34 3.50 14.83
CA ASN A 21 -10.98 3.01 14.66
C ASN A 21 -10.26 3.04 16.01
N THR A 22 -9.42 2.04 16.28
CA THR A 22 -8.62 2.01 17.51
C THR A 22 -7.74 3.25 17.54
N SER A 23 -7.86 4.07 18.59
CA SER A 23 -7.08 5.30 18.68
C SER A 23 -5.60 5.02 18.87
N TYR A 24 -4.76 5.95 18.42
CA TYR A 24 -3.32 5.95 18.66
C TYR A 24 -2.97 5.66 20.14
N ASP A 25 -3.56 6.40 21.08
CA ASP A 25 -3.31 6.23 22.52
C ASP A 25 -3.61 4.80 23.01
N ALA A 26 -4.60 4.12 22.42
CA ALA A 26 -4.93 2.75 22.77
C ALA A 26 -3.89 1.77 22.23
N ILE A 27 -3.38 1.99 21.02
CA ILE A 27 -2.30 1.21 20.41
C ILE A 27 -1.03 1.35 21.24
N GLU A 28 -0.61 2.57 21.56
CA GLU A 28 0.59 2.83 22.36
C GLU A 28 0.50 2.18 23.76
N LYS A 29 -0.66 2.27 24.42
CA LYS A 29 -0.88 1.57 25.70
C LYS A 29 -0.75 0.06 25.56
N SER A 30 -1.31 -0.51 24.49
CA SER A 30 -1.22 -1.96 24.21
C SER A 30 0.22 -2.40 23.98
N GLU A 31 1.01 -1.62 23.23
CA GLU A 31 2.43 -1.92 23.00
C GLU A 31 3.27 -1.84 24.28
N ASN A 32 3.02 -0.84 25.12
CA ASN A 32 3.70 -0.70 26.40
C ASN A 32 3.35 -1.86 27.33
N GLN A 33 2.07 -2.29 27.35
CA GLN A 33 1.66 -3.48 28.09
C GLN A 33 2.34 -4.74 27.55
N TYR A 34 2.40 -4.91 26.23
CA TYR A 34 3.08 -6.05 25.60
C TYR A 34 4.55 -6.15 26.01
N LYS A 35 5.27 -5.02 26.09
CA LYS A 35 6.66 -4.98 26.58
C LYS A 35 6.77 -5.43 28.04
N ILE A 36 5.84 -5.02 28.90
CA ILE A 36 5.77 -5.45 30.30
C ILE A 36 5.49 -6.96 30.38
N ASP A 37 4.56 -7.46 29.58
CA ASP A 37 4.16 -8.86 29.54
C ASP A 37 5.35 -9.75 29.08
N LEU A 38 6.12 -9.32 28.08
CA LEU A 38 7.34 -10.00 27.66
C LEU A 38 8.36 -10.10 28.81
N GLN A 39 8.56 -9.02 29.57
CA GLN A 39 9.52 -8.99 30.68
C GLN A 39 9.05 -9.77 31.91
N THR A 40 7.75 -9.89 32.12
CA THR A 40 7.14 -10.56 33.28
C THR A 40 6.70 -11.99 32.99
N SER A 41 6.72 -12.41 31.73
CA SER A 41 6.35 -13.74 31.29
C SER A 41 7.13 -14.83 32.02
N ILE A 42 6.41 -15.84 32.51
CA ILE A 42 6.98 -17.02 33.16
C ILE A 42 7.81 -17.88 32.20
N VAL A 43 7.62 -17.71 30.88
CA VAL A 43 8.34 -18.45 29.83
C VAL A 43 9.39 -17.61 29.12
N LYS A 44 9.72 -16.40 29.60
CA LYS A 44 10.67 -15.48 28.93
C LYS A 44 12.09 -16.01 28.74
N ASN A 45 12.47 -17.04 29.49
CA ASN A 45 13.79 -17.69 29.42
C ASN A 45 13.73 -19.05 28.68
N ILE A 46 12.65 -19.34 27.96
CA ILE A 46 12.52 -20.53 27.13
C ILE A 46 12.85 -20.14 25.69
N ASP A 47 13.95 -20.69 25.18
CA ASP A 47 14.35 -20.47 23.79
C ASP A 47 13.42 -21.21 22.83
N PHE A 48 12.89 -20.50 21.83
CA PHE A 48 12.13 -21.10 20.75
C PHE A 48 13.07 -21.58 19.66
N THR A 49 12.86 -22.80 19.19
CA THR A 49 13.57 -23.35 18.02
C THR A 49 12.62 -23.39 16.83
N ASN A 50 13.02 -22.79 15.72
CA ASN A 50 12.29 -22.94 14.46
C ASN A 50 12.37 -24.41 14.00
N ILE A 51 11.22 -25.06 13.85
CA ILE A 51 11.11 -26.47 13.40
C ILE A 51 10.71 -26.59 11.91
N GLY A 52 10.69 -25.48 11.17
CA GLY A 52 10.31 -25.40 9.77
C GLY A 52 9.14 -24.43 9.50
N PRO A 53 8.72 -24.28 8.23
CA PRO A 53 9.17 -25.04 7.05
C PRO A 53 10.60 -24.71 6.61
N SER A 54 11.32 -25.68 6.05
CA SER A 54 12.67 -25.47 5.49
C SER A 54 12.68 -24.63 4.20
N VAL A 55 11.52 -24.39 3.61
CA VAL A 55 11.30 -23.42 2.52
C VAL A 55 10.31 -22.39 3.01
N MET A 56 10.79 -21.16 3.26
CA MET A 56 9.92 -20.04 3.62
C MET A 56 9.53 -19.29 2.34
N SER A 57 8.23 -19.12 2.12
CA SER A 57 7.68 -18.26 1.07
C SER A 57 7.17 -16.99 1.73
N GLY A 58 7.43 -15.85 1.11
CA GLY A 58 6.98 -14.55 1.58
C GLY A 58 6.92 -13.56 0.43
N ARG A 59 6.10 -12.53 0.58
CA ARG A 59 6.07 -11.41 -0.36
C ARG A 59 7.16 -10.43 0.04
N VAL A 60 8.25 -10.40 -0.73
CA VAL A 60 9.27 -9.37 -0.63
C VAL A 60 8.62 -8.04 -1.00
N THR A 61 8.76 -7.05 -0.13
CA THR A 61 8.28 -5.69 -0.40
C THR A 61 9.40 -4.81 -0.88
N ASP A 62 10.62 -5.05 -0.40
CA ASP A 62 11.76 -4.17 -0.64
C ASP A 62 13.12 -4.85 -0.37
N LEU A 63 14.19 -4.33 -0.95
CA LEU A 63 15.56 -4.84 -0.81
C LEU A 63 16.59 -3.72 -1.02
N GLU A 64 17.53 -3.62 -0.08
CA GLU A 64 18.61 -2.63 -0.12
C GLU A 64 19.98 -3.33 -0.17
N LEU A 65 20.79 -2.99 -1.19
CA LEU A 65 22.12 -3.56 -1.41
C LEU A 65 23.22 -2.64 -0.90
N ASN A 66 24.25 -3.21 -0.29
CA ASN A 66 25.44 -2.44 0.08
C ASN A 66 26.18 -2.00 -1.20
N PRO A 67 26.30 -0.68 -1.46
CA PRO A 67 26.94 -0.18 -2.68
C PRO A 67 28.43 -0.54 -2.76
N GLU A 68 29.09 -0.74 -1.62
CA GLU A 68 30.51 -1.09 -1.55
C GLU A 68 30.75 -2.61 -1.47
N ASN A 69 29.70 -3.41 -1.17
CA ASN A 69 29.79 -4.86 -1.10
C ASN A 69 28.46 -5.56 -1.40
N THR A 70 28.20 -5.83 -2.68
CA THR A 70 26.92 -6.43 -3.13
C THR A 70 26.61 -7.84 -2.58
N THR A 71 27.53 -8.51 -1.86
CA THR A 71 27.20 -9.74 -1.13
C THR A 71 26.46 -9.49 0.19
N GLU A 72 26.43 -8.24 0.65
CA GLU A 72 25.69 -7.78 1.82
C GLU A 72 24.44 -7.01 1.38
N PHE A 73 23.28 -7.43 1.88
CA PHE A 73 22.01 -6.75 1.61
C PHE A 73 20.97 -7.04 2.69
N TYR A 74 19.93 -6.20 2.73
CA TYR A 74 18.75 -6.39 3.56
C TYR A 74 17.54 -6.70 2.68
N VAL A 75 16.60 -7.48 3.18
CA VAL A 75 15.36 -7.80 2.49
C VAL A 75 14.18 -7.71 3.45
N ALA A 76 13.14 -6.99 3.03
CA ALA A 76 11.91 -6.79 3.80
C ALA A 76 10.76 -7.64 3.25
N TYR A 77 9.90 -8.09 4.14
CA TYR A 77 8.72 -8.88 3.79
C TYR A 77 7.44 -8.24 4.34
N ALA A 78 6.35 -8.37 3.57
CA ALA A 78 5.04 -7.79 3.88
C ALA A 78 4.51 -8.14 5.29
N SER A 79 4.84 -9.33 5.80
CA SER A 79 4.44 -9.84 7.11
C SER A 79 5.52 -10.75 7.72
N GLY A 80 6.79 -10.50 7.40
CA GLY A 80 7.91 -11.37 7.75
C GLY A 80 9.11 -10.64 8.33
N GLY A 81 9.00 -9.34 8.57
CA GLY A 81 10.08 -8.54 9.13
C GLY A 81 11.23 -8.25 8.16
N LEU A 82 12.31 -7.75 8.73
CA LEU A 82 13.53 -7.33 8.03
C LEU A 82 14.65 -8.33 8.30
N TRP A 83 15.33 -8.74 7.24
CA TRP A 83 16.38 -9.75 7.27
C TRP A 83 17.68 -9.21 6.67
N HIS A 84 18.81 -9.59 7.25
CA HIS A 84 20.14 -9.18 6.83
C HIS A 84 20.98 -10.37 6.40
N THR A 85 21.69 -10.26 5.28
CA THR A 85 22.69 -11.23 4.84
C THR A 85 24.00 -10.53 4.54
N VAL A 86 25.10 -11.25 4.73
CA VAL A 86 26.47 -10.83 4.37
C VAL A 86 27.14 -11.81 3.41
N ASN A 87 26.42 -12.84 2.97
CA ASN A 87 26.94 -13.95 2.18
C ASN A 87 26.06 -14.28 0.96
N ASN A 88 25.61 -13.22 0.27
CA ASN A 88 24.88 -13.29 -0.98
C ASN A 88 23.58 -14.12 -0.88
N GLY A 89 22.86 -13.98 0.24
CA GLY A 89 21.59 -14.67 0.47
C GLY A 89 21.70 -16.16 0.78
N THR A 90 22.90 -16.67 1.08
CA THR A 90 23.07 -18.08 1.52
C THR A 90 22.43 -18.30 2.89
N THR A 91 22.58 -17.34 3.80
CA THR A 91 21.92 -17.32 5.10
C THR A 91 21.44 -15.90 5.44
N PHE A 92 20.36 -15.81 6.20
CA PHE A 92 19.81 -14.55 6.67
C PHE A 92 19.66 -14.55 8.20
N ASN A 93 19.89 -13.39 8.81
CA ASN A 93 19.58 -13.13 10.21
C ASN A 93 18.35 -12.23 10.28
N PRO A 94 17.31 -12.56 11.07
CA PRO A 94 16.23 -11.63 11.32
C PRO A 94 16.74 -10.51 12.23
N ILE A 95 16.45 -9.26 11.87
CA ILE A 95 16.88 -8.08 12.64
C ILE A 95 15.71 -7.24 13.15
N MET A 96 14.48 -7.74 12.99
CA MET A 96 13.27 -7.03 13.39
C MET A 96 12.36 -7.86 14.30
N ASP A 97 12.74 -9.10 14.66
CA ASP A 97 12.01 -9.97 15.61
C ASP A 97 11.84 -9.36 17.01
N ASN A 98 12.74 -8.43 17.37
CA ASN A 98 12.72 -7.63 18.59
C ASN A 98 11.79 -6.40 18.53
N SER A 99 11.16 -6.15 17.38
CA SER A 99 10.25 -5.03 17.20
C SER A 99 8.79 -5.45 17.45
N ILE A 100 7.93 -4.46 17.60
CA ILE A 100 6.51 -4.62 17.94
C ILE A 100 5.63 -5.03 16.74
N THR A 101 6.14 -4.99 15.51
CA THR A 101 5.42 -5.45 14.32
C THR A 101 6.38 -6.08 13.31
N GLN A 102 5.87 -7.01 12.49
CA GLN A 102 6.63 -7.61 11.39
C GLN A 102 6.11 -7.18 10.01
N ASN A 103 5.14 -6.27 9.97
CA ASN A 103 4.54 -5.80 8.74
C ASN A 103 5.36 -4.64 8.18
N ILE A 104 6.00 -4.86 7.03
CA ILE A 104 6.82 -3.83 6.37
C ILE A 104 6.18 -3.46 5.05
N GLY A 105 6.10 -2.16 4.78
CA GLY A 105 5.76 -1.61 3.48
C GLY A 105 7.00 -1.33 2.65
N ASP A 106 7.98 -0.65 3.23
CA ASP A 106 9.21 -0.21 2.57
C ASP A 106 10.28 0.13 3.63
N PHE A 107 11.56 0.18 3.29
CA PHE A 107 12.61 0.65 4.20
C PHE A 107 13.77 1.27 3.43
N ASP A 108 14.56 2.08 4.10
CA ASP A 108 15.82 2.57 3.53
C ASP A 108 16.92 2.56 4.60
N ILE A 109 18.17 2.53 4.15
CA ILE A 109 19.37 2.46 4.99
C ILE A 109 20.46 3.43 4.50
N ASP A 110 20.96 4.22 5.44
CA ASP A 110 22.25 4.86 5.27
C ASP A 110 23.37 3.86 5.63
N TRP A 111 24.05 3.34 4.60
CA TRP A 111 25.13 2.36 4.73
C TRP A 111 26.34 2.84 5.52
N ASN A 112 26.58 4.17 5.60
CA ASN A 112 27.70 4.74 6.34
C ASN A 112 27.45 4.72 7.85
N SER A 113 26.27 5.18 8.27
CA SER A 113 25.89 5.21 9.69
C SER A 113 25.24 3.92 10.19
N ARG A 114 24.78 3.05 9.28
CA ARG A 114 23.90 1.90 9.56
C ARG A 114 22.60 2.33 10.24
N THR A 115 22.13 3.54 9.90
CA THR A 115 20.81 4.02 10.28
C THR A 115 19.78 3.44 9.32
N ILE A 116 18.74 2.81 9.85
CA ILE A 116 17.67 2.17 9.08
C ILE A 116 16.35 2.83 9.48
N TYR A 117 15.56 3.23 8.48
CA TYR A 117 14.18 3.65 8.64
C TYR A 117 13.26 2.62 8.00
N VAL A 118 12.30 2.11 8.76
CA VAL A 118 11.32 1.12 8.28
C VAL A 118 9.94 1.76 8.30
N GLY A 119 9.35 1.85 7.11
CA GLY A 119 7.94 2.13 6.91
C GLY A 119 7.12 0.88 7.17
N THR A 120 6.37 0.87 8.26
CA THR A 120 5.58 -0.32 8.60
C THR A 120 4.22 -0.33 7.90
N GLY A 121 3.70 -1.54 7.68
CA GLY A 121 2.39 -1.76 7.08
C GLY A 121 2.41 -1.77 5.55
N GLU A 122 1.94 -2.87 4.98
CA GLU A 122 2.17 -3.16 3.57
C GLU A 122 1.16 -2.47 2.64
N SER A 123 1.65 -1.79 1.60
CA SER A 123 0.86 -0.89 0.75
C SER A 123 0.17 -1.53 -0.47
N ASN A 124 0.32 -2.85 -0.71
CA ASN A 124 -0.30 -3.51 -1.87
C ASN A 124 -1.82 -3.53 -1.88
N SER A 125 -2.47 -3.20 -0.75
CA SER A 125 -3.92 -3.02 -0.68
C SER A 125 -4.70 -4.30 -0.99
N SER A 126 -4.08 -5.44 -0.72
CA SER A 126 -4.68 -6.77 -0.80
C SER A 126 -5.57 -7.05 0.40
N ARG A 127 -6.38 -8.12 0.35
CA ARG A 127 -7.16 -8.55 1.53
C ARG A 127 -6.27 -8.96 2.71
N SER A 128 -5.03 -9.38 2.42
CA SER A 128 -4.00 -9.79 3.37
C SER A 128 -2.92 -8.72 3.57
N SER A 129 -3.28 -7.44 3.41
CA SER A 129 -2.41 -6.31 3.71
C SER A 129 -2.74 -5.81 5.11
N TYR A 130 -1.81 -6.02 6.04
CA TYR A 130 -2.00 -5.68 7.45
C TYR A 130 -1.41 -4.30 7.76
N PRO A 131 -2.03 -3.55 8.68
CA PRO A 131 -1.53 -2.24 9.07
C PRO A 131 -0.22 -2.37 9.85
N GLY A 132 0.59 -1.32 9.75
CA GLY A 132 1.74 -1.03 10.58
C GLY A 132 1.38 -0.04 11.69
N ILE A 133 2.43 0.56 12.23
CA ILE A 133 2.43 1.45 13.40
C ILE A 133 3.26 2.72 13.14
N GLY A 134 3.51 3.05 11.88
CA GLY A 134 4.34 4.18 11.47
C GLY A 134 5.79 3.85 11.15
N ILE A 135 6.69 4.76 11.50
CA ILE A 135 8.11 4.68 11.15
C ILE A 135 8.91 4.16 12.34
N LEU A 136 9.63 3.08 12.12
CA LEU A 136 10.61 2.56 13.07
C LEU A 136 12.01 2.95 12.61
N LYS A 137 12.84 3.43 13.54
CA LYS A 137 14.25 3.79 13.31
C LYS A 137 15.16 2.92 14.14
N SER A 138 16.26 2.48 13.54
CA SER A 138 17.41 1.88 14.22
C SER A 138 18.68 2.63 13.85
N THR A 139 19.56 2.84 14.83
CA THR A 139 20.91 3.43 14.64
C THR A 139 22.02 2.45 15.03
N ASP A 140 21.68 1.19 15.25
CA ASP A 140 22.57 0.14 15.73
C ASP A 140 22.46 -1.15 14.89
N ASN A 141 22.14 -0.98 13.61
CA ASN A 141 22.00 -2.05 12.62
C ASN A 141 20.89 -3.06 12.95
N GLY A 142 19.73 -2.57 13.40
CA GLY A 142 18.53 -3.37 13.72
C GLY A 142 18.56 -4.04 15.11
N LYS A 143 19.54 -3.77 15.96
CA LYS A 143 19.59 -4.36 17.31
C LYS A 143 18.54 -3.76 18.24
N THR A 144 18.19 -2.50 18.05
CA THR A 144 17.09 -1.82 18.73
C THR A 144 16.31 -0.95 17.75
N TRP A 145 15.01 -0.79 18.07
CA TRP A 145 14.06 -0.03 17.25
C TRP A 145 13.30 0.95 18.13
N ILE A 146 13.20 2.19 17.66
CA ILE A 146 12.34 3.22 18.24
C ILE A 146 11.29 3.64 17.22
N ASN A 147 10.07 3.91 17.67
CA ASN A 147 9.06 4.52 16.81
C ASN A 147 9.32 6.03 16.77
N VAL A 148 9.44 6.59 15.56
CA VAL A 148 9.75 8.00 15.32
C VAL A 148 8.58 8.74 14.67
N GLY A 149 7.35 8.23 14.75
CA GLY A 149 6.14 8.94 14.33
C GLY A 149 5.36 8.27 13.20
N LEU A 150 4.39 9.02 12.66
CA LEU A 150 3.42 8.59 11.66
C LEU A 150 2.62 7.34 12.10
N ARG A 151 2.12 7.34 13.33
CA ARG A 151 1.58 6.15 14.00
C ARG A 151 0.17 5.76 13.55
N ASP A 152 -0.56 6.67 12.90
CA ASP A 152 -1.88 6.47 12.29
C ASP A 152 -1.79 6.27 10.75
N SER A 153 -0.57 6.14 10.20
CA SER A 153 -0.34 5.99 8.76
C SER A 153 -0.91 4.68 8.21
N HIS A 154 -0.93 3.63 9.04
CA HIS A 154 -1.25 2.23 8.72
C HIS A 154 -0.42 1.58 7.60
N HIS A 155 -0.19 2.24 6.48
CA HIS A 155 0.48 1.68 5.31
C HIS A 155 1.44 2.71 4.73
N VAL A 156 2.73 2.49 4.97
CA VAL A 156 3.82 3.27 4.38
C VAL A 156 4.19 2.64 3.05
N SER A 157 4.19 3.41 1.98
CA SER A 157 4.43 2.91 0.62
C SER A 157 5.87 3.08 0.16
N ARG A 158 6.56 4.14 0.63
CA ARG A 158 8.00 4.38 0.39
C ARG A 158 8.67 5.11 1.54
N VAL A 159 9.95 4.86 1.72
CA VAL A 159 10.88 5.59 2.58
C VAL A 159 12.12 5.94 1.75
N MET A 160 12.58 7.19 1.79
CA MET A 160 13.84 7.59 1.17
C MET A 160 14.65 8.45 2.14
N ILE A 161 15.89 8.05 2.37
CA ILE A 161 16.90 8.77 3.13
C ILE A 161 17.73 9.59 2.15
N ASN A 162 17.99 10.85 2.48
CA ASN A 162 18.91 11.65 1.70
C ASN A 162 20.34 11.06 1.81
N PRO A 163 21.00 10.71 0.70
CA PRO A 163 22.34 10.08 0.73
C PRO A 163 23.44 10.99 1.30
N LYS A 164 23.16 12.29 1.48
CA LYS A 164 24.08 13.28 2.06
C LYS A 164 23.73 13.69 3.49
N ASP A 165 22.55 13.31 3.99
CA ASP A 165 22.07 13.68 5.32
C ASP A 165 21.01 12.70 5.83
N SER A 166 21.40 11.79 6.72
CA SER A 166 20.52 10.75 7.24
C SER A 166 19.39 11.27 8.15
N ASN A 167 19.38 12.57 8.48
CA ASN A 167 18.27 13.21 9.19
C ASN A 167 17.19 13.76 8.24
N HIS A 168 17.51 13.91 6.96
CA HIS A 168 16.57 14.28 5.92
C HIS A 168 15.95 13.03 5.29
N VAL A 169 14.70 12.74 5.67
CA VAL A 169 13.95 11.56 5.21
C VAL A 169 12.61 11.98 4.64
N VAL A 170 12.25 11.43 3.49
CA VAL A 170 10.95 11.64 2.84
C VAL A 170 10.21 10.32 2.79
N VAL A 171 8.93 10.33 3.19
CA VAL A 171 8.09 9.14 3.32
C VAL A 171 6.81 9.33 2.53
N ALA A 172 6.45 8.31 1.74
CA ALA A 172 5.15 8.21 1.10
C ALA A 172 4.22 7.32 1.92
N VAL A 173 3.02 7.82 2.19
CA VAL A 173 2.00 7.12 2.97
C VAL A 173 0.71 7.02 2.16
N ILE A 174 0.26 5.80 1.91
CA ILE A 174 -1.01 5.56 1.21
C ILE A 174 -2.21 5.67 2.16
N GLY A 175 -1.98 5.51 3.46
CA GLY A 175 -3.01 5.61 4.48
C GLY A 175 -3.81 4.31 4.66
N HIS A 176 -4.87 4.41 5.44
CA HIS A 176 -5.75 3.31 5.79
C HIS A 176 -6.29 2.54 4.56
N LEU A 177 -6.42 1.22 4.70
CA LEU A 177 -6.95 0.37 3.64
C LEU A 177 -8.48 0.36 3.59
N TYR A 178 -9.11 0.17 4.74
CA TYR A 178 -10.56 -0.07 4.86
C TYR A 178 -11.37 1.13 5.37
N THR A 179 -10.67 2.23 5.70
CA THR A 179 -11.27 3.47 6.20
C THR A 179 -10.52 4.67 5.64
N GLU A 180 -11.10 5.84 5.79
CA GLU A 180 -10.46 7.12 5.54
C GLU A 180 -9.52 7.48 6.70
N ASN A 181 -8.44 8.23 6.41
CA ASN A 181 -7.60 8.85 7.43
C ASN A 181 -6.83 10.06 6.88
N ASP A 182 -6.52 10.99 7.77
CA ASP A 182 -5.77 12.22 7.45
C ASP A 182 -4.26 11.96 7.33
N GLU A 183 -3.73 10.93 7.99
CA GLU A 183 -2.30 10.60 7.97
C GLU A 183 -1.92 9.80 6.71
N ARG A 184 -2.03 10.47 5.56
CA ARG A 184 -1.60 10.00 4.24
C ARG A 184 -1.01 11.14 3.42
N GLY A 185 -0.28 10.81 2.35
CA GLY A 185 0.42 11.77 1.50
C GLY A 185 1.94 11.68 1.64
N ILE A 186 2.64 12.80 1.48
CA ILE A 186 4.09 12.88 1.67
C ILE A 186 4.39 13.55 3.00
N PHE A 187 5.32 12.93 3.74
CA PHE A 187 5.86 13.45 4.99
C PHE A 187 7.37 13.61 4.85
N VAL A 188 7.90 14.71 5.38
CA VAL A 188 9.35 14.98 5.40
C VAL A 188 9.80 15.32 6.81
N THR A 189 10.99 14.86 7.17
CA THR A 189 11.72 15.25 8.38
C THR A 189 13.09 15.78 7.98
N TYR A 190 13.64 16.70 8.77
CA TYR A 190 15.01 17.20 8.67
C TYR A 190 15.81 16.98 9.97
N ASP A 191 15.19 16.41 11.00
CA ASP A 191 15.78 16.13 12.32
C ASP A 191 15.75 14.63 12.66
N GLY A 192 15.70 13.79 11.63
CA GLY A 192 15.78 12.34 11.78
C GLY A 192 14.55 11.70 12.42
N GLY A 193 13.38 12.34 12.31
CA GLY A 193 12.09 11.82 12.76
C GLY A 193 11.67 12.34 14.13
N GLU A 194 12.29 13.41 14.65
CA GLU A 194 11.77 14.09 15.84
C GLU A 194 10.51 14.89 15.49
N ASN A 195 10.49 15.51 14.30
CA ASN A 195 9.33 16.20 13.76
C ASN A 195 9.08 15.81 12.29
N TRP A 196 7.80 15.62 11.95
CA TRP A 196 7.36 15.34 10.58
C TRP A 196 6.47 16.47 10.07
N GLU A 197 6.78 16.98 8.87
CA GLU A 197 5.95 17.92 8.13
C GLU A 197 5.16 17.15 7.05
N LYS A 198 3.83 17.31 7.03
CA LYS A 198 2.98 16.80 5.95
C LYS A 198 3.07 17.76 4.76
N SER A 199 4.03 17.52 3.87
CA SER A 199 4.37 18.43 2.77
C SER A 199 3.48 18.29 1.53
N LEU A 200 2.76 17.17 1.38
CA LEU A 200 1.74 17.01 0.36
C LEU A 200 0.59 16.16 0.88
N PHE A 201 -0.63 16.69 0.75
CA PHE A 201 -1.87 16.03 1.09
C PHE A 201 -2.93 16.40 0.04
N VAL A 202 -3.67 15.40 -0.43
CA VAL A 202 -4.72 15.59 -1.46
C VAL A 202 -6.09 15.55 -0.78
N ASN A 203 -6.47 14.40 -0.22
CA ASN A 203 -7.70 14.21 0.56
C ASN A 203 -7.59 12.93 1.42
N ASN A 204 -8.66 12.55 2.12
CA ASN A 204 -8.68 11.40 3.04
C ASN A 204 -8.81 10.02 2.39
N ASN A 205 -8.93 9.94 1.05
CA ASN A 205 -9.01 8.71 0.25
C ASN A 205 -7.85 8.54 -0.73
N THR A 206 -7.00 9.55 -0.88
CA THR A 206 -5.91 9.61 -1.86
C THR A 206 -4.57 9.80 -1.16
N GLY A 207 -3.70 8.81 -1.26
CA GLY A 207 -2.39 8.82 -0.61
C GLY A 207 -1.25 8.56 -1.58
N ALA A 208 -0.02 8.77 -1.13
CA ALA A 208 1.16 8.51 -1.94
C ALA A 208 1.42 7.00 -1.99
N ILE A 209 1.60 6.44 -3.19
CA ILE A 209 1.82 5.00 -3.42
C ILE A 209 3.21 4.67 -3.95
N ASP A 210 3.91 5.67 -4.49
CA ASP A 210 5.29 5.54 -4.93
C ASP A 210 6.01 6.89 -4.79
N LEU A 211 7.33 6.83 -4.67
CA LEU A 211 8.20 7.97 -4.41
C LEU A 211 9.60 7.61 -4.90
N ILE A 212 10.20 8.48 -5.69
CA ILE A 212 11.54 8.26 -6.25
C ILE A 212 12.28 9.58 -6.38
N SER A 213 13.58 9.57 -6.11
CA SER A 213 14.46 10.74 -6.24
C SER A 213 15.37 10.63 -7.46
N ASP A 214 15.76 11.77 -8.01
CA ASP A 214 16.80 11.83 -9.03
C ASP A 214 18.12 11.27 -8.46
N PRO A 215 18.79 10.33 -9.17
CA PRO A 215 20.00 9.69 -8.67
C PRO A 215 21.19 10.64 -8.48
N LYS A 216 21.13 11.85 -9.05
CA LYS A 216 22.17 12.88 -8.95
C LYS A 216 21.79 14.05 -8.05
N ASP A 217 20.50 14.25 -7.78
CA ASP A 217 20.01 15.38 -6.99
C ASP A 217 18.76 15.00 -6.17
N PHE A 218 18.96 14.68 -4.89
CA PHE A 218 17.87 14.35 -3.97
C PHE A 218 16.82 15.47 -3.82
N ASN A 219 17.11 16.71 -4.23
CA ASN A 219 16.11 17.77 -4.21
C ASN A 219 15.01 17.57 -5.27
N VAL A 220 15.33 16.88 -6.36
CA VAL A 220 14.40 16.55 -7.42
C VAL A 220 13.79 15.18 -7.12
N GLN A 221 12.50 15.15 -6.84
CA GLN A 221 11.78 13.90 -6.53
C GLN A 221 10.42 13.90 -7.20
N TYR A 222 9.87 12.69 -7.35
CA TYR A 222 8.57 12.44 -7.95
C TYR A 222 7.77 11.52 -7.03
N ALA A 223 6.51 11.86 -6.81
CA ALA A 223 5.58 11.07 -5.99
C ALA A 223 4.36 10.70 -6.81
N ALA A 224 3.97 9.43 -6.78
CA ALA A 224 2.71 8.96 -7.34
C ALA A 224 1.65 8.91 -6.25
N PHE A 225 0.48 9.47 -6.51
CA PHE A 225 -0.70 9.42 -5.65
C PHE A 225 -1.75 8.50 -6.26
N TRP A 226 -2.42 7.77 -5.39
CA TRP A 226 -3.43 6.78 -5.76
C TRP A 226 -4.66 6.95 -4.89
N GLU A 227 -5.77 7.29 -5.54
CA GLU A 227 -7.09 7.27 -4.95
C GLU A 227 -7.60 5.83 -4.91
N ARG A 228 -7.96 5.36 -3.71
CA ARG A 228 -8.54 4.04 -3.54
C ARG A 228 -9.48 3.94 -2.35
N SER A 229 -10.48 3.09 -2.50
CA SER A 229 -11.38 2.70 -1.42
C SER A 229 -11.58 1.19 -1.39
N ARG A 230 -11.60 0.63 -0.18
CA ARG A 230 -11.85 -0.79 0.04
C ARG A 230 -12.89 -1.00 1.11
N THR A 231 -13.87 -1.82 0.80
CA THR A 231 -14.81 -2.38 1.78
C THR A 231 -14.70 -3.90 1.79
N ALA A 232 -15.44 -4.57 2.67
CA ALA A 232 -15.47 -6.03 2.69
C ALA A 232 -15.92 -6.64 1.35
N TRP A 233 -16.83 -5.96 0.65
CA TRP A 233 -17.48 -6.42 -0.58
C TRP A 233 -17.04 -5.70 -1.86
N ASN A 234 -16.26 -4.61 -1.78
CA ASN A 234 -15.86 -3.85 -2.95
C ASN A 234 -14.42 -3.32 -2.87
N PHE A 235 -13.81 -3.10 -4.02
CA PHE A 235 -12.52 -2.41 -4.15
C PHE A 235 -12.58 -1.48 -5.36
N ILE A 236 -12.39 -0.19 -5.12
CA ILE A 236 -12.24 0.85 -6.13
C ILE A 236 -10.78 1.26 -6.08
N GLY A 237 -10.05 0.95 -7.14
CA GLY A 237 -8.60 1.15 -7.23
C GLY A 237 -8.21 2.23 -8.24
N SER A 238 -9.07 3.21 -8.47
CA SER A 238 -8.83 4.36 -9.33
C SER A 238 -9.69 5.54 -8.87
N GLY A 239 -9.33 6.75 -9.33
CA GLY A 239 -10.12 7.95 -9.08
C GLY A 239 -9.46 9.21 -9.63
N ASP A 240 -10.25 10.27 -9.73
CA ASP A 240 -9.89 11.58 -10.30
C ASP A 240 -8.68 12.23 -9.61
N ASP A 241 -8.48 11.97 -8.31
CA ASP A 241 -7.44 12.60 -7.51
C ASP A 241 -6.09 11.88 -7.56
N SER A 242 -5.99 10.78 -8.33
CA SER A 242 -4.71 10.11 -8.62
C SER A 242 -3.82 10.99 -9.51
N GLY A 243 -2.49 10.84 -9.41
CA GLY A 243 -1.58 11.63 -10.23
C GLY A 243 -0.12 11.51 -9.85
N ILE A 244 0.75 12.21 -10.59
CA ILE A 244 2.19 12.31 -10.29
C ILE A 244 2.50 13.76 -9.92
N TYR A 245 3.25 13.92 -8.83
CA TYR A 245 3.71 15.21 -8.32
C TYR A 245 5.23 15.28 -8.41
N LYS A 246 5.76 16.50 -8.55
CA LYS A 246 7.19 16.79 -8.58
C LYS A 246 7.57 17.83 -7.52
N THR A 247 8.69 17.59 -6.86
CA THR A 247 9.41 18.56 -6.01
C THR A 247 10.76 18.91 -6.64
N ASN A 248 11.28 20.10 -6.32
CA ASN A 248 12.66 20.51 -6.61
C ASN A 248 13.37 21.05 -5.34
N ASP A 249 12.82 20.78 -4.16
CA ASP A 249 13.30 21.30 -2.87
C ASP A 249 13.38 20.22 -1.80
N GLY A 250 13.58 18.96 -2.22
CA GLY A 250 13.79 17.84 -1.32
C GLY A 250 12.53 17.41 -0.59
N GLY A 251 11.37 17.49 -1.26
CA GLY A 251 10.11 17.01 -0.71
C GLY A 251 9.41 18.00 0.22
N LYS A 252 9.84 19.27 0.26
CA LYS A 252 9.20 20.33 1.04
C LYS A 252 7.95 20.89 0.37
N THR A 253 7.99 21.10 -0.95
CA THR A 253 6.85 21.54 -1.74
C THR A 253 6.70 20.71 -3.00
N TRP A 254 5.45 20.51 -3.41
CA TRP A 254 5.10 19.60 -4.51
C TRP A 254 4.14 20.27 -5.49
N ASN A 255 4.35 20.00 -6.77
CA ASN A 255 3.49 20.49 -7.86
C ASN A 255 2.94 19.30 -8.65
N LEU A 256 1.65 19.32 -8.97
CA LEU A 256 1.02 18.31 -9.82
C LEU A 256 1.62 18.37 -11.23
N LEU A 257 2.16 17.25 -11.70
CA LEU A 257 2.77 17.11 -13.02
C LEU A 257 1.76 16.60 -14.06
N THR A 258 0.87 15.68 -13.66
CA THR A 258 -0.12 15.04 -14.53
C THR A 258 -1.40 15.86 -14.58
N THR A 259 -1.41 16.88 -15.44
CA THR A 259 -2.60 17.68 -15.76
C THR A 259 -3.21 17.24 -17.09
N GLU A 260 -4.41 17.72 -17.43
CA GLU A 260 -5.05 17.43 -18.72
C GLU A 260 -4.15 17.75 -19.94
N ASN A 261 -3.24 18.72 -19.80
CA ASN A 261 -2.31 19.14 -20.86
C ASN A 261 -0.96 18.40 -20.84
N SER A 262 -0.73 17.50 -19.87
CA SER A 262 0.54 16.79 -19.71
C SER A 262 0.75 15.67 -20.73
N GLY A 263 -0.32 15.19 -21.37
CA GLY A 263 -0.31 14.00 -22.22
C GLY A 263 -0.32 12.67 -21.45
N PHE A 264 -0.31 12.71 -20.12
CA PHE A 264 -0.54 11.53 -19.27
C PHE A 264 -2.05 11.37 -19.00
N PRO A 265 -2.58 10.14 -18.86
CA PRO A 265 -3.99 9.93 -18.52
C PRO A 265 -4.39 10.64 -17.22
N THR A 266 -5.61 11.18 -17.18
CA THR A 266 -6.22 11.84 -16.01
C THR A 266 -7.69 11.44 -15.89
N GLY A 267 -8.23 11.45 -14.67
CA GLY A 267 -9.65 11.20 -14.39
C GLY A 267 -9.94 9.82 -13.75
N GLU A 268 -11.22 9.48 -13.59
CA GLU A 268 -11.75 8.38 -12.77
C GLU A 268 -11.15 6.98 -13.04
N GLY A 269 -10.61 6.76 -14.25
CA GLY A 269 -9.95 5.50 -14.64
C GLY A 269 -8.46 5.45 -14.29
N LEU A 270 -7.92 6.49 -13.65
CA LEU A 270 -6.52 6.56 -13.26
C LEU A 270 -6.30 5.75 -11.98
N GLY A 271 -5.70 4.57 -12.13
CA GLY A 271 -5.41 3.65 -11.03
C GLY A 271 -4.03 3.83 -10.42
N ARG A 272 -3.52 2.76 -9.82
CA ARG A 272 -2.20 2.73 -9.17
C ARG A 272 -1.09 3.06 -10.17
N ILE A 273 -0.16 3.92 -9.78
CA ILE A 273 1.00 4.32 -10.58
C ILE A 273 2.28 3.85 -9.88
N GLY A 274 3.20 3.27 -10.66
CA GLY A 274 4.58 3.00 -10.24
C GLY A 274 5.55 3.85 -11.06
N LEU A 275 6.66 4.27 -10.46
CA LEU A 275 7.64 5.18 -11.04
C LEU A 275 9.03 4.52 -11.14
N ALA A 276 9.76 4.89 -12.19
CA ALA A 276 11.19 4.61 -12.31
C ALA A 276 11.89 5.79 -12.96
N ILE A 277 13.07 6.17 -12.49
CA ILE A 277 13.84 7.30 -13.02
C ILE A 277 15.16 6.81 -13.61
N TYR A 278 15.52 7.34 -14.77
CA TYR A 278 16.83 7.11 -15.37
C TYR A 278 17.78 8.27 -15.09
N ASP A 279 17.30 9.49 -15.29
CA ASP A 279 18.01 10.74 -15.03
C ASP A 279 17.03 11.89 -14.78
N SER A 280 17.55 13.11 -14.60
CA SER A 280 16.77 14.34 -14.34
C SER A 280 15.73 14.71 -15.38
N ASN A 281 15.80 14.10 -16.57
CA ASN A 281 14.93 14.41 -17.70
C ASN A 281 13.99 13.26 -18.05
N THR A 282 14.24 12.05 -17.54
CA THR A 282 13.57 10.83 -17.98
C THR A 282 12.96 10.07 -16.81
N LEU A 283 11.64 10.25 -16.65
CA LEU A 283 10.80 9.50 -15.72
C LEU A 283 9.93 8.52 -16.52
N TYR A 284 9.91 7.26 -16.09
CA TYR A 284 9.00 6.23 -16.56
C TYR A 284 7.88 6.06 -15.53
N ALA A 285 6.66 5.87 -16.03
CA ALA A 285 5.49 5.57 -15.20
C ALA A 285 4.78 4.34 -15.75
N VAL A 286 4.47 3.38 -14.86
CA VAL A 286 3.55 2.28 -15.13
C VAL A 286 2.21 2.62 -14.51
N LEU A 287 1.15 2.56 -15.29
CA LEU A 287 -0.20 2.92 -14.87
C LEU A 287 -1.12 1.70 -14.95
N ASP A 288 -1.79 1.40 -13.83
CA ASP A 288 -3.00 0.58 -13.84
C ASP A 288 -4.16 1.39 -14.44
N ASN A 289 -4.39 1.20 -15.74
CA ASN A 289 -5.42 1.91 -16.49
C ASN A 289 -6.77 1.20 -16.34
N GLN A 290 -7.66 1.81 -15.57
CA GLN A 290 -9.01 1.33 -15.26
C GLN A 290 -10.10 2.03 -16.11
N PHE A 291 -9.72 2.81 -17.12
CA PHE A 291 -10.69 3.40 -18.05
C PHE A 291 -11.42 2.29 -18.80
N ARG A 292 -12.76 2.33 -18.76
CA ARG A 292 -13.58 1.37 -19.50
C ARG A 292 -13.31 1.56 -20.98
N ARG A 293 -12.99 0.45 -21.65
CA ARG A 293 -12.95 0.43 -23.11
C ARG A 293 -14.38 0.53 -23.61
N ASP A 294 -14.57 1.28 -24.69
CA ASP A 294 -15.81 1.23 -25.43
C ASP A 294 -16.13 -0.23 -25.76
N GLU A 295 -17.38 -0.62 -25.56
CA GLU A 295 -17.84 -1.92 -26.04
C GLU A 295 -17.61 -1.96 -27.53
N LYS A 296 -16.66 -2.79 -27.97
CA LYS A 296 -16.63 -3.19 -29.37
C LYS A 296 -17.92 -3.97 -29.58
N SER A 297 -18.85 -3.39 -30.32
CA SER A 297 -19.95 -4.13 -30.93
C SER A 297 -19.30 -5.20 -31.82
N THR A 298 -19.05 -6.37 -31.24
CA THR A 298 -18.89 -7.55 -32.05
C THR A 298 -20.29 -7.77 -32.61
N GLU A 299 -20.48 -7.55 -33.90
CA GLU A 299 -21.57 -8.21 -34.62
C GLU A 299 -21.26 -9.71 -34.55
N ASN A 300 -21.44 -10.30 -33.39
CA ASN A 300 -21.39 -11.73 -33.21
C ASN A 300 -22.74 -12.22 -33.75
N SER A 301 -22.73 -12.83 -34.94
CA SER A 301 -23.94 -13.38 -35.55
C SER A 301 -24.51 -14.57 -34.78
N ASP A 302 -23.76 -15.06 -33.78
CA ASP A 302 -24.03 -16.23 -32.97
C ASP A 302 -24.80 -15.83 -31.70
N LEU A 303 -25.70 -16.70 -31.27
CA LEU A 303 -26.53 -16.50 -30.08
C LEU A 303 -25.68 -16.60 -28.80
N GLU A 304 -25.89 -15.68 -27.86
CA GLU A 304 -25.34 -15.68 -26.52
C GLU A 304 -26.44 -15.90 -25.47
N ARG A 305 -26.05 -16.25 -24.24
CA ARG A 305 -27.02 -16.47 -23.15
C ARG A 305 -27.87 -15.22 -22.86
N ILE A 306 -27.28 -14.04 -23.05
CA ILE A 306 -27.95 -12.76 -22.78
C ILE A 306 -29.06 -12.48 -23.80
N ASP A 307 -28.96 -12.99 -25.03
CA ASP A 307 -29.96 -12.76 -26.08
C ASP A 307 -31.33 -13.33 -25.70
N PHE A 308 -31.36 -14.42 -24.94
CA PHE A 308 -32.61 -15.05 -24.49
C PHE A 308 -33.31 -14.29 -23.36
N LYS A 309 -32.63 -13.37 -22.66
CA LYS A 309 -33.18 -12.66 -21.51
C LYS A 309 -34.35 -11.76 -21.91
N ASP A 310 -34.22 -11.08 -23.04
CA ASP A 310 -35.18 -10.11 -23.55
C ASP A 310 -35.90 -10.60 -24.83
N MET A 311 -35.70 -11.88 -25.20
CA MET A 311 -36.30 -12.49 -26.40
C MET A 311 -37.76 -12.87 -26.18
N THR A 312 -38.63 -12.42 -27.08
CA THR A 312 -40.04 -12.85 -27.10
C THR A 312 -40.20 -14.26 -27.67
N VAL A 313 -41.33 -14.91 -27.37
CA VAL A 313 -41.67 -16.23 -27.90
C VAL A 313 -41.69 -16.22 -29.44
N ASP A 314 -42.25 -15.19 -30.06
CA ASP A 314 -42.30 -15.06 -31.52
C ASP A 314 -40.90 -14.88 -32.15
N GLN A 315 -39.96 -14.25 -31.44
CA GLN A 315 -38.57 -14.13 -31.88
C GLN A 315 -37.84 -15.46 -31.74
N LEU A 316 -38.05 -16.17 -30.62
CA LEU A 316 -37.48 -17.50 -30.38
C LEU A 316 -37.91 -18.49 -31.47
N LEU A 317 -39.20 -18.50 -31.84
CA LEU A 317 -39.74 -19.37 -32.88
C LEU A 317 -39.26 -19.02 -34.31
N LYS A 318 -38.66 -17.84 -34.49
CA LYS A 318 -38.09 -17.39 -35.77
C LYS A 318 -36.57 -17.57 -35.85
N LEU A 319 -35.93 -18.07 -34.79
CA LEU A 319 -34.50 -18.36 -34.83
C LEU A 319 -34.22 -19.46 -35.84
N GLU A 320 -33.12 -19.31 -36.58
CA GLU A 320 -32.61 -20.39 -37.43
C GLU A 320 -32.16 -21.56 -36.56
N ASP A 321 -32.63 -22.78 -36.85
CA ASP A 321 -32.30 -23.99 -36.11
C ASP A 321 -30.78 -24.15 -35.94
N LYS A 322 -30.01 -23.85 -36.99
CA LYS A 322 -28.54 -23.91 -36.97
C LYS A 322 -27.91 -23.01 -35.91
N LYS A 323 -28.48 -21.81 -35.68
CA LYS A 323 -27.97 -20.89 -34.65
C LYS A 323 -28.28 -21.43 -33.25
N LEU A 324 -29.50 -21.93 -33.05
CA LEU A 324 -29.92 -22.51 -31.79
C LEU A 324 -29.10 -23.78 -31.45
N GLU A 325 -28.91 -24.68 -32.42
CA GLU A 325 -28.10 -25.89 -32.26
C GLU A 325 -26.63 -25.57 -31.94
N ASN A 326 -26.04 -24.59 -32.63
CA ASN A 326 -24.67 -24.14 -32.34
C ASN A 326 -24.57 -23.60 -30.91
N PHE A 327 -25.52 -22.79 -30.46
CA PHE A 327 -25.57 -22.28 -29.09
C PHE A 327 -25.68 -23.42 -28.06
N LEU A 328 -26.58 -24.38 -28.30
CA LEU A 328 -26.78 -25.53 -27.42
C LEU A 328 -25.50 -26.37 -27.30
N ARG A 329 -24.84 -26.65 -28.43
CA ARG A 329 -23.57 -27.41 -28.46
C ARG A 329 -22.44 -26.68 -27.74
N GLN A 330 -22.27 -25.38 -28.00
CA GLN A 330 -21.24 -24.57 -27.35
C GLN A 330 -21.42 -24.47 -25.83
N ASN A 331 -22.65 -24.59 -25.34
CA ASN A 331 -22.97 -24.51 -23.93
C ASN A 331 -23.22 -25.88 -23.26
N GLY A 332 -23.01 -26.99 -23.97
CA GLY A 332 -23.11 -28.35 -23.43
C GLY A 332 -24.53 -28.84 -23.15
N PHE A 333 -25.52 -28.33 -23.89
CA PHE A 333 -26.93 -28.73 -23.78
C PHE A 333 -27.36 -29.82 -24.77
N SER A 334 -26.48 -30.23 -25.70
CA SER A 334 -26.74 -31.22 -26.77
C SER A 334 -25.69 -32.31 -26.84
#